data_AF-A0A3S3QUD4-F1
#
_entry.id   AF-A0A3S3QUD4-F1
#
_cell.length_a   1.000
_cell.length_b   1.000
_cell.length_c   1.000
_cell.angle_alpha   90.00
_cell.angle_beta   90.00
_cell.angle_gamma   90.00
#
_symmetry.space_group_name_H-M   'P 1'
#
loop_
_entity.id
_entity.type
_entity.pdbx_description
1 polymer ?
#
loop_
_entity_poly.entity_id
_entity_poly.type
_entity_poly.pdbx_seq_one_letter_code
_entity_poly.pdbx_strand_id
1 'polypeptide(L)'
;MAGIVAPWAAVVMGTLSGLIPWYTMMVLYKRFALFQKVDDTLGVFHTHAVAGLLGGVLSGLFAKPELVKSFYTGNQYKPGVAYSFYGGQYRDGAHQLGVQLLGALFVTVWNIVITSAICIIISRIVSLRMEDEALKIGDDAVHGEEAYALWGDGERILSYVPRLSRTPRLVFCGN
;
A
#
# COMPACT_ATOMS: atom_id res chain seq x y z
N MET A 1 -11.16 2.15 -16.69
CA MET A 1 -10.04 2.30 -17.65
C MET A 1 -10.22 1.42 -18.88
N ALA A 2 -10.48 0.12 -18.72
CA ALA A 2 -10.44 -0.87 -19.82
C ALA A 2 -11.38 -0.62 -21.02
N GLY A 3 -12.53 0.05 -20.83
CA GLY A 3 -13.51 0.24 -21.91
C GLY A 3 -13.32 1.46 -22.81
N ILE A 4 -12.47 2.43 -22.42
CA ILE A 4 -12.46 3.77 -23.06
C ILE A 4 -11.20 4.08 -23.85
N VAL A 5 -10.24 3.15 -23.92
CA VAL A 5 -8.92 3.36 -24.53
C VAL A 5 -8.70 2.39 -25.70
N ALA A 6 -7.88 2.80 -26.67
CA ALA A 6 -7.52 1.93 -27.79
C ALA A 6 -6.60 0.77 -27.32
N PRO A 7 -6.60 -0.40 -28.01
CA PRO A 7 -5.78 -1.55 -27.62
C PRO A 7 -4.29 -1.25 -27.50
N TRP A 8 -3.73 -0.46 -28.43
CA TRP A 8 -2.31 -0.06 -28.36
C TRP A 8 -2.01 0.81 -27.13
N ALA A 9 -2.95 1.70 -26.76
CA ALA A 9 -2.80 2.56 -25.59
C ALA A 9 -2.93 1.74 -24.30
N ALA A 10 -3.77 0.70 -24.29
CA ALA A 10 -3.87 -0.23 -23.16
C ALA A 10 -2.53 -0.93 -22.86
N VAL A 11 -1.76 -1.32 -23.89
CA VAL A 11 -0.43 -1.90 -23.71
C VAL A 11 0.52 -0.91 -23.03
N VAL A 12 0.53 0.35 -23.49
CA VAL A 12 1.36 1.42 -22.90
C VAL A 12 0.93 1.72 -21.46
N MET A 13 -0.38 1.77 -21.19
CA MET A 13 -0.90 1.98 -19.85
C MET A 13 -0.51 0.84 -18.91
N GLY A 14 -0.56 -0.41 -19.39
CA GLY A 14 -0.15 -1.59 -18.62
C GLY A 14 1.34 -1.56 -18.27
N THR A 15 2.21 -1.28 -19.25
CA THR A 15 3.66 -1.20 -18.99
C THR A 15 4.01 -0.10 -18.01
N LEU A 16 3.42 1.10 -18.16
CA LEU A 16 3.61 2.19 -17.20
C LEU A 16 3.07 1.85 -15.81
N SER A 17 1.93 1.18 -15.72
CA SER A 17 1.32 0.76 -14.46
C SER A 17 2.09 -0.35 -13.75
N GLY A 18 2.96 -1.09 -14.43
CA GLY A 18 3.90 -2.01 -13.79
C GLY A 18 5.19 -1.31 -13.36
N LEU A 19 5.80 -0.54 -14.26
CA LEU A 19 7.12 0.06 -14.05
C LEU A 19 7.12 1.17 -13.01
N ILE A 20 6.11 2.05 -13.02
CA ILE A 20 6.08 3.21 -12.14
C ILE A 20 5.86 2.79 -10.68
N PRO A 21 4.86 1.97 -10.33
CA PRO A 21 4.72 1.46 -8.96
C PRO A 21 5.97 0.74 -8.46
N TRP A 22 6.57 -0.12 -9.29
CA TRP A 22 7.83 -0.79 -8.96
C TRP A 22 8.96 0.21 -8.65
N TYR A 23 9.13 1.22 -9.51
CA TYR A 23 10.12 2.27 -9.28
C TYR A 23 9.84 3.05 -7.98
N THR A 24 8.57 3.39 -7.73
CA THR A 24 8.21 4.12 -6.51
C THR A 24 8.49 3.30 -5.24
N MET A 25 8.19 2.01 -5.27
CA MET A 25 8.43 1.10 -4.15
C MET A 25 9.93 0.87 -3.93
N MET A 26 10.72 0.66 -4.99
CA MET A 26 12.11 0.22 -4.85
C MET A 26 13.11 1.38 -4.69
N VAL A 27 12.83 2.54 -5.30
CA VAL A 27 13.75 3.68 -5.36
C VAL A 27 13.25 4.85 -4.52
N LEU A 28 11.99 5.24 -4.71
CA LEU A 28 11.43 6.43 -4.06
C LEU A 28 11.28 6.23 -2.55
N TYR A 29 10.81 5.06 -2.12
CA TYR A 29 10.73 4.69 -0.70
C TYR A 29 12.06 4.87 0.03
N LYS A 30 13.18 4.47 -0.59
CA LYS A 30 14.51 4.54 0.04
C LYS A 30 15.07 5.97 0.11
N ARG A 31 14.59 6.89 -0.73
CA ARG A 31 15.12 8.27 -0.81
C ARG A 31 14.36 9.27 0.05
N PHE A 32 13.10 9.00 0.38
CA PHE A 32 12.24 9.96 1.07
C PHE A 32 11.93 9.49 2.49
N ALA A 33 12.48 10.21 3.47
CA ALA A 33 12.30 9.94 4.89
C ALA A 33 10.82 9.96 5.35
N LEU A 34 9.94 10.63 4.61
CA LEU A 34 8.49 10.63 4.87
C LEU A 34 7.87 9.25 4.61
N PHE A 35 8.26 8.58 3.53
CA PHE A 35 7.74 7.24 3.22
C PHE A 35 8.32 6.18 4.17
N GLN A 36 9.53 6.38 4.68
CA GLN A 36 10.13 5.48 5.69
C GLN A 36 9.45 5.57 7.07
N LYS A 37 8.72 6.65 7.36
CA LYS A 37 7.96 6.78 8.61
C LYS A 37 6.56 6.16 8.52
N VAL A 38 6.09 5.85 7.30
CA VAL A 38 4.80 5.21 7.06
C VAL A 38 5.04 3.72 6.92
N ASP A 39 4.55 2.96 7.89
CA ASP A 39 4.69 1.50 7.96
C ASP A 39 3.69 0.81 6.99
N ASP A 40 3.94 0.94 5.68
CA ASP A 40 3.18 0.24 4.62
C ASP A 40 3.86 -1.08 4.28
N THR A 41 3.68 -2.08 5.16
CA THR A 41 4.32 -3.40 5.10
C THR A 41 4.01 -4.17 3.82
N LEU A 42 2.83 -3.96 3.24
CA LEU A 42 2.37 -4.64 2.02
C LEU A 42 2.63 -3.84 0.74
N GLY A 43 3.15 -2.61 0.82
CA GLY A 43 3.35 -1.73 -0.33
C GLY A 43 2.04 -1.37 -1.04
N VAL A 44 0.92 -1.34 -0.31
CA VAL A 44 -0.42 -1.08 -0.85
C VAL A 44 -0.51 0.32 -1.42
N PHE A 45 0.15 1.30 -0.79
CA PHE A 45 0.16 2.68 -1.28
C PHE A 45 0.74 2.78 -2.70
N HIS A 46 1.87 2.11 -2.94
CA HIS A 46 2.54 2.15 -4.24
C HIS A 46 1.75 1.38 -5.31
N THR A 47 1.28 0.19 -4.96
CA THR A 47 0.60 -0.70 -5.92
C THR A 47 -0.84 -0.29 -6.21
N HIS A 48 -1.51 0.42 -5.29
CA HIS A 48 -2.91 0.83 -5.45
C HIS A 48 -3.07 2.34 -5.62
N ALA A 49 -2.53 3.16 -4.71
CA ALA A 49 -2.74 4.60 -4.77
C ALA A 49 -1.96 5.24 -5.93
N VAL A 50 -0.66 4.95 -6.05
CA VAL A 50 0.17 5.49 -7.15
C VAL A 50 -0.26 4.91 -8.50
N ALA A 51 -0.46 3.59 -8.59
CA ALA A 51 -0.92 2.95 -9.82
C ALA A 51 -2.33 3.43 -10.23
N GLY A 52 -3.23 3.59 -9.27
CA GLY A 52 -4.59 4.07 -9.50
C GLY A 52 -4.62 5.52 -10.00
N LEU A 53 -3.86 6.42 -9.37
CA LEU A 53 -3.72 7.81 -9.82
C LEU A 53 -3.13 7.87 -11.24
N LEU A 54 -2.06 7.12 -11.48
CA LEU A 54 -1.43 7.02 -12.80
C LEU A 54 -2.45 6.55 -13.84
N GLY A 55 -3.20 5.49 -13.58
CA GLY A 55 -4.21 4.99 -14.50
C GLY A 55 -5.34 5.99 -14.76
N GLY A 56 -5.73 6.79 -13.76
CA GLY A 56 -6.71 7.87 -13.91
C GLY A 56 -6.19 8.98 -14.82
N VAL A 57 -4.95 9.42 -14.61
CA VAL A 57 -4.25 10.40 -15.47
C VAL A 57 -4.12 9.89 -16.89
N LEU A 58 -3.67 8.64 -17.08
CA LEU A 58 -3.53 8.03 -18.39
C LEU A 58 -4.88 7.83 -19.08
N SER A 59 -5.94 7.57 -18.33
CA SER A 59 -7.31 7.56 -18.87
C SER A 59 -7.73 8.95 -19.36
N GLY A 60 -7.37 10.01 -18.64
CA GLY A 60 -7.57 11.40 -19.09
C GLY A 60 -6.74 11.75 -20.34
N LEU A 61 -5.61 11.08 -20.56
CA LEU A 61 -4.75 11.28 -21.71
C LEU A 61 -5.25 10.51 -22.95
N PHE A 62 -5.58 9.23 -22.80
CA PHE A 62 -5.82 8.28 -23.89
C PHE A 62 -7.29 7.89 -24.10
N ALA A 63 -8.25 8.58 -23.47
CA ALA A 63 -9.67 8.34 -23.71
C ALA A 63 -10.04 8.57 -25.18
N LYS A 64 -10.39 7.49 -25.90
CA LYS A 64 -10.75 7.54 -27.33
C LYS A 64 -12.22 7.98 -27.49
N PRO A 65 -12.51 9.05 -28.27
CA PRO A 65 -13.85 9.63 -28.34
C PRO A 65 -14.95 8.64 -28.76
N GLU A 66 -14.67 7.77 -29.73
CA GLU A 66 -15.60 6.75 -30.22
C GLU A 66 -16.00 5.75 -29.12
N LEU A 67 -15.03 5.32 -28.30
CA LEU A 67 -15.25 4.37 -27.21
C LEU A 67 -15.93 5.05 -26.03
N VAL A 68 -15.52 6.27 -25.70
CA VAL A 68 -16.21 7.02 -24.63
C VAL A 68 -17.68 7.25 -24.99
N LYS A 69 -17.98 7.59 -26.25
CA LYS A 69 -19.36 7.75 -26.74
C LYS A 69 -20.21 6.47 -26.62
N SER A 70 -19.60 5.28 -26.65
CA SER A 70 -20.34 4.04 -26.47
C SER A 70 -20.76 3.79 -25.02
N PHE A 71 -20.08 4.40 -24.05
CA PHE A 71 -20.37 4.25 -22.62
C PHE A 71 -21.19 5.41 -22.05
N TYR A 72 -21.13 6.60 -22.66
CA TYR A 72 -21.79 7.80 -22.16
C TYR A 72 -22.73 8.39 -23.22
N THR A 73 -23.97 8.68 -22.82
CA THR A 73 -24.98 9.28 -23.70
C THR A 73 -24.98 10.81 -23.58
N GLY A 74 -25.22 11.51 -24.69
CA GLY A 74 -25.29 12.97 -24.75
C GLY A 74 -23.92 13.69 -24.78
N ASN A 75 -23.91 15.00 -24.51
CA ASN A 75 -22.71 15.86 -24.52
C ASN A 75 -21.89 15.80 -23.22
N GLN A 76 -22.05 14.76 -22.41
CA GLN A 76 -21.43 14.65 -21.09
C GLN A 76 -20.03 14.04 -21.10
N TYR A 77 -19.45 13.84 -22.28
CA TYR A 77 -18.12 13.25 -22.40
C TYR A 77 -17.16 14.17 -23.15
N LYS A 78 -15.90 14.13 -22.74
CA LYS A 78 -14.80 14.84 -23.38
C LYS A 78 -13.71 13.85 -23.80
N PRO A 79 -13.14 13.98 -25.00
CA PRO A 79 -12.04 13.13 -25.43
C PRO A 79 -10.81 13.30 -24.53
N GLY A 80 -9.95 12.30 -24.52
CA GLY A 80 -8.66 12.40 -23.86
C GLY A 80 -7.78 13.47 -24.50
N VAL A 81 -6.78 13.96 -23.76
CA VAL A 81 -5.87 15.02 -24.21
C VAL A 81 -5.20 14.67 -25.54
N ALA A 82 -4.74 13.43 -25.72
CA ALA A 82 -4.06 13.01 -26.95
C ALA A 82 -4.95 13.20 -28.18
N TYR A 83 -6.21 12.75 -28.12
CA TYR A 83 -7.17 12.87 -29.22
C TYR A 83 -7.68 14.30 -29.42
N SER A 84 -7.81 15.05 -28.33
CA SER A 84 -8.20 16.46 -28.35
C SER A 84 -7.14 17.34 -29.02
N PHE A 85 -5.86 16.99 -28.85
CA PHE A 85 -4.73 17.68 -29.47
C PHE A 85 -4.74 17.55 -31.00
N TYR A 86 -5.01 16.34 -31.51
CA TYR A 86 -5.16 16.11 -32.96
C TYR A 86 -6.40 16.79 -33.55
N GLY A 87 -7.47 16.95 -32.77
CA GLY A 87 -8.71 17.61 -33.20
C GLY A 87 -8.74 19.13 -33.01
N GLY A 88 -7.66 19.75 -32.52
CA GLY A 88 -7.59 21.19 -32.24
C GLY A 88 -8.44 21.68 -31.04
N GLN A 89 -8.98 20.76 -30.24
CA GLN A 89 -9.90 21.05 -29.14
C GLN A 89 -9.22 20.93 -27.77
N TYR A 90 -8.13 21.68 -27.56
CA TYR A 90 -7.29 21.55 -26.36
C TYR A 90 -8.04 21.71 -25.03
N ARG A 91 -9.08 22.57 -25.01
CA ARG A 91 -9.89 22.83 -23.80
C ARG A 91 -10.65 21.58 -23.35
N ASP A 92 -11.09 20.75 -24.29
CA ASP A 92 -11.87 19.55 -24.02
C ASP A 92 -10.99 18.45 -23.40
N GLY A 93 -9.78 18.29 -23.94
CA GLY A 93 -8.78 17.39 -23.35
C GLY A 93 -8.33 17.83 -21.96
N ALA A 94 -8.05 19.12 -21.78
CA ALA A 94 -7.68 19.67 -20.47
C ALA A 94 -8.81 19.50 -19.44
N HIS A 95 -10.06 19.69 -19.86
CA HIS A 95 -11.22 19.43 -19.01
C HIS A 95 -11.29 17.95 -18.60
N GLN A 96 -11.10 17.01 -19.53
CA GLN A 96 -11.12 15.58 -19.22
C GLN A 96 -10.03 15.20 -18.20
N LEU A 97 -8.80 15.70 -18.38
CA LEU A 97 -7.72 15.47 -17.44
C LEU A 97 -8.00 16.11 -16.07
N GLY A 98 -8.55 17.33 -16.07
CA GLY A 98 -8.93 18.05 -14.85
C GLY A 98 -9.97 17.30 -14.02
N VAL A 99 -11.01 16.75 -14.66
CA VAL A 99 -12.03 15.94 -13.96
C VAL A 99 -11.44 14.66 -13.37
N GLN A 100 -10.51 14.00 -14.07
CA GLN A 100 -9.82 12.82 -13.53
C GLN A 100 -8.99 13.16 -12.29
N LEU A 101 -8.25 14.27 -12.31
CA LEU A 101 -7.47 14.74 -11.17
C LEU A 101 -8.35 15.17 -10.00
N LEU A 102 -9.47 15.86 -10.27
CA LEU A 102 -10.42 16.26 -9.25
C LEU A 102 -11.07 15.04 -8.58
N GLY A 103 -11.48 14.04 -9.36
CA GLY A 103 -12.00 12.78 -8.84
C GLY A 103 -10.98 12.03 -8.00
N ALA A 104 -9.73 11.93 -8.48
CA ALA A 104 -8.65 11.29 -7.72
C ALA A 104 -8.36 12.02 -6.40
N LEU A 105 -8.35 13.36 -6.41
CA LEU A 105 -8.17 14.18 -5.22
C LEU A 105 -9.32 13.98 -4.23
N PHE A 106 -10.57 14.01 -4.71
CA PHE A 106 -11.75 13.77 -3.88
C PHE A 106 -11.69 12.41 -3.19
N VAL A 107 -11.44 11.34 -3.96
CA VAL A 107 -11.34 9.98 -3.40
C VAL A 107 -10.19 9.87 -2.41
N THR A 108 -9.04 10.51 -2.69
CA THR A 108 -7.88 10.51 -1.78
C THR A 108 -8.21 11.19 -0.46
N VAL A 109 -8.75 12.41 -0.50
CA VAL A 109 -9.11 13.17 0.70
C VAL A 109 -10.20 12.43 1.49
N TRP A 110 -11.21 11.91 0.81
CA TRP A 110 -12.28 11.15 1.45
C TRP A 110 -11.76 9.92 2.17
N ASN A 111 -10.89 9.13 1.53
CA ASN A 111 -10.30 7.95 2.16
C ASN A 111 -9.44 8.31 3.36
N ILE A 112 -8.61 9.36 3.27
CA ILE A 112 -7.79 9.82 4.40
C ILE A 112 -8.70 10.21 5.57
N VAL A 113 -9.70 11.08 5.33
CA VAL A 113 -10.57 11.59 6.39
C VAL A 113 -11.36 10.46 7.07
N ILE A 114 -12.03 9.62 6.28
CA ILE A 114 -12.92 8.58 6.81
C ILE A 114 -12.11 7.45 7.46
N THR A 115 -11.03 6.99 6.83
CA THR A 115 -10.20 5.91 7.39
C THR A 115 -9.54 6.36 8.68
N SER A 116 -8.97 7.58 8.73
CA SER A 116 -8.40 8.11 9.97
C SER A 116 -9.46 8.27 11.06
N ALA A 117 -10.67 8.77 10.73
CA ALA A 117 -11.75 8.87 11.71
C ALA A 117 -12.13 7.50 12.31
N ILE A 118 -12.29 6.48 11.46
CA ILE A 118 -12.60 5.12 11.91
C ILE A 118 -11.48 4.56 12.79
N CYS A 119 -10.22 4.66 12.36
CA CYS A 119 -9.08 4.18 13.14
C CYS A 119 -8.96 4.90 14.50
N ILE A 120 -9.20 6.21 14.54
CA ILE A 120 -9.18 6.98 15.80
C ILE A 120 -10.32 6.55 16.73
N ILE A 121 -11.50 6.25 16.21
CA ILE A 121 -12.63 5.79 17.03
C ILE A 121 -12.33 4.40 17.61
N ILE A 122 -11.85 3.48 16.78
CA ILE A 122 -11.52 2.12 17.22
C ILE A 122 -10.35 2.13 18.21
N SER A 123 -9.36 3.01 18.02
CA SER A 123 -8.22 3.12 18.93
C SER A 123 -8.58 3.55 20.35
N ARG A 124 -9.79 4.09 20.58
CA ARG A 124 -10.31 4.38 21.93
C ARG A 124 -10.79 3.14 22.67
N ILE A 125 -11.06 2.04 21.96
CA ILE A 125 -11.63 0.81 22.52
C ILE A 125 -10.57 -0.29 22.56
N VAL A 126 -9.76 -0.39 21.50
CA VAL A 126 -8.75 -1.44 21.33
C VAL A 126 -7.45 -0.85 20.80
N SER A 127 -6.31 -1.31 21.31
CA SER A 127 -5.00 -0.98 20.74
C SER A 127 -4.85 -1.59 19.35
N LEU A 128 -4.82 -0.73 18.31
CA LEU A 128 -4.72 -1.15 16.90
C LEU A 128 -3.32 -1.65 16.50
N ARG A 129 -2.28 -1.26 17.25
CA ARG A 129 -0.88 -1.64 17.00
C ARG A 129 -0.31 -2.28 18.26
N MET A 130 0.40 -3.37 18.07
CA MET A 130 1.14 -4.04 19.13
C MET A 130 2.29 -3.15 19.62
N GLU A 131 2.72 -3.34 20.87
CA GLU A 131 3.86 -2.63 21.44
C GLU A 131 5.17 -2.98 20.69
N ASP A 132 6.08 -2.02 20.58
CA ASP A 132 7.28 -2.15 19.75
C ASP A 132 8.20 -3.32 20.17
N GLU A 133 8.19 -3.72 21.45
CA GLU A 133 8.96 -4.88 21.92
C GLU A 133 8.34 -6.22 21.47
N ALA A 134 7.02 -6.35 21.53
CA ALA A 134 6.33 -7.55 21.05
C ALA A 134 6.33 -7.61 19.50
N LEU A 135 6.33 -6.46 18.81
CA LEU A 135 6.52 -6.40 17.34
C LEU A 135 7.88 -6.97 16.88
N LYS A 136 8.94 -6.85 17.70
CA LYS A 136 10.26 -7.44 17.37
C LYS A 136 10.26 -8.96 17.48
N ILE A 137 9.52 -9.50 18.44
CA ILE A 137 9.36 -10.95 18.64
C ILE A 137 8.45 -11.52 17.54
N GLY A 138 7.43 -10.77 17.13
CA GLY A 138 6.59 -11.12 16.00
C GLY A 138 5.58 -12.20 16.35
N ASP A 139 5.41 -13.20 15.48
CA ASP A 139 4.34 -14.20 15.59
C ASP A 139 4.46 -15.06 16.86
N ASP A 140 5.68 -15.30 17.35
CA ASP A 140 5.94 -16.01 18.60
C ASP A 140 5.35 -15.30 19.82
N ALA A 141 5.29 -13.95 19.83
CA ALA A 141 4.69 -13.20 20.92
C ALA A 141 3.16 -13.27 20.98
N VAL A 142 2.50 -13.61 19.86
CA VAL A 142 1.03 -13.64 19.77
C VAL A 142 0.51 -15.07 19.79
N HIS A 143 1.13 -15.96 19.02
CA HIS A 143 0.67 -17.32 18.77
C HIS A 143 1.58 -18.39 19.39
N GLY A 144 2.78 -18.03 19.86
CA GLY A 144 3.76 -18.99 20.43
C GLY A 144 4.33 -19.96 19.39
N GLU A 145 4.26 -19.57 18.11
CA GLU A 145 4.74 -20.35 16.97
C GLU A 145 5.78 -19.54 16.18
N GLU A 146 6.88 -20.20 15.83
CA GLU A 146 7.88 -19.68 14.90
C GLU A 146 7.53 -20.13 13.48
N ALA A 147 7.14 -19.19 12.60
CA ALA A 147 6.69 -19.51 11.24
C ALA A 147 7.76 -20.23 10.38
N TYR A 148 9.05 -20.08 10.73
CA TYR A 148 10.16 -20.77 10.08
C TYR A 148 11.11 -21.37 11.12
N ALA A 149 11.12 -22.70 11.28
CA ALA A 149 12.19 -23.44 11.95
C ALA A 149 13.46 -23.51 11.07
N LEU A 150 14.03 -22.37 10.69
CA LEU A 150 15.26 -22.29 9.88
C LEU A 150 16.52 -22.61 10.69
N TRP A 151 16.39 -22.83 12.00
CA TRP A 151 17.45 -23.37 12.86
C TRP A 151 16.99 -24.69 13.50
N GLY A 152 16.70 -25.64 12.62
CA GLY A 152 16.32 -27.00 12.95
C GLY A 152 17.30 -28.04 12.40
N ASP A 153 18.61 -27.82 12.51
CA ASP A 153 19.48 -28.98 12.74
C ASP A 153 19.17 -29.42 14.17
N GLY A 154 18.56 -30.60 14.30
CA GLY A 154 17.84 -31.06 15.49
C GLY A 154 18.66 -31.18 16.77
N GLU A 155 19.01 -30.06 17.39
CA GLU A 155 19.38 -29.99 18.80
C GLU A 155 18.31 -29.22 19.57
N ARG A 156 17.56 -29.97 20.38
CA ARG A 156 16.75 -29.41 21.46
C ARG A 156 17.68 -28.64 22.38
N ILE A 157 17.65 -27.31 22.31
CA ILE A 157 18.23 -26.45 23.35
C ILE A 157 17.40 -26.67 24.61
N LEU A 158 17.88 -27.59 25.42
CA LEU A 158 17.40 -27.89 26.76
C LEU A 158 18.01 -26.84 27.69
N SER A 159 17.55 -25.59 27.60
CA SER A 159 17.93 -24.54 28.55
C SER A 159 16.73 -23.73 29.02
N TYR A 160 15.77 -24.45 29.61
CA TYR A 160 15.05 -23.91 30.77
C TYR A 160 15.38 -24.80 31.98
N VAL A 161 16.49 -24.48 32.65
CA VAL A 161 16.78 -25.03 33.98
C VAL A 161 16.19 -24.03 34.99
N PRO A 162 15.09 -24.34 35.68
CA PRO A 162 14.68 -23.53 36.81
C PRO A 162 15.75 -23.71 37.88
N ARG A 163 16.49 -22.64 38.18
CA ARG A 163 17.55 -22.66 39.19
C ARG A 163 16.92 -22.68 40.59
N LEU A 164 16.31 -23.80 40.97
CA LEU A 164 15.93 -24.07 42.36
C LEU A 164 17.04 -24.91 43.01
N SER A 165 18.04 -24.24 43.57
CA SER A 165 19.00 -24.85 44.49
C SER A 165 18.97 -24.09 45.81
N ARG A 166 18.09 -24.54 46.71
CA ARG A 166 18.27 -24.39 48.15
C ARG A 166 18.32 -25.80 48.73
N THR A 167 19.52 -26.33 48.89
CA THR A 167 19.78 -27.43 49.83
C THR A 167 20.50 -26.86 51.06
N PRO A 168 20.21 -27.39 52.27
CA PRO A 168 20.56 -26.75 53.54
C PRO A 168 22.04 -27.01 53.89
N ARG A 169 22.75 -26.00 54.39
CA ARG A 169 24.09 -26.20 54.98
C ARG A 169 23.93 -26.85 56.34
N LEU A 170 24.43 -28.07 56.47
CA LEU A 170 24.65 -28.73 57.75
C LEU A 170 25.84 -28.07 58.46
N VAL A 171 25.59 -27.72 59.72
CA VAL A 171 26.54 -27.19 60.70
C VAL A 171 27.48 -28.31 61.13
N PHE A 172 28.80 -28.09 61.04
CA PHE A 172 29.78 -28.87 61.80
C PHE A 172 30.65 -27.92 62.63
N CYS A 173 30.75 -28.28 63.91
CA CYS A 173 31.39 -27.60 65.02
C CYS A 173 32.73 -28.29 65.34
N GLY A 174 33.72 -27.51 65.80
CA GLY A 174 34.92 -27.94 66.57
C GLY A 174 35.97 -28.75 65.78
N ASN A 175 37.27 -28.54 65.92
CA ASN A 175 38.11 -27.93 66.96
C ASN A 175 39.40 -27.44 66.30
#